data_AF-A0A7Y5BWX0-F1
#
_entry.id   AF-A0A7Y5BWX0-F1
#
_cell.length_a   1.000
_cell.length_b   1.000
_cell.length_c   1.000
_cell.angle_alpha   90.00
_cell.angle_beta   90.00
_cell.angle_gamma   90.00
#
_symmetry.space_group_name_H-M   'P 1'
#
loop_
_entity.id
_entity.type
_entity.pdbx_description
1 polymer ?
#
loop_
_entity_poly.entity_id
_entity_poly.type
_entity_poly.pdbx_seq_one_letter_code
_entity_poly.pdbx_strand_id
1 'polypeptide(L)' 'MEEKAPNLVVDGAHCTVISGVHTGKSGTVRDIKTGKTGHISITIVQSNGERFKTLAKNVVVNQP' A
#
# COMPACT_ATOMS: atom_id res chain seq x y z
N MET A 1 -5.07 -26.21 0.52
CA MET A 1 -5.57 -24.83 0.67
C MET A 1 -4.34 -23.96 0.82
N GLU A 2 -3.97 -23.20 -0.19
CA GLU A 2 -2.85 -22.25 -0.06
C GLU A 2 -3.29 -21.12 0.86
N GLU A 3 -2.69 -21.07 2.05
CA GLU A 3 -2.74 -19.90 2.92
C GLU A 3 -2.07 -18.75 2.18
N LYS A 4 -2.87 -17.95 1.48
CA LYS A 4 -2.41 -16.71 0.87
C LYS A 4 -2.03 -15.81 2.04
N ALA A 5 -0.75 -15.80 2.38
CA ALA A 5 -0.19 -14.98 3.44
C ALA A 5 -0.80 -13.57 3.31
N PRO A 6 -1.23 -12.95 4.42
CA PRO A 6 -1.71 -11.57 4.34
C PRO A 6 -0.57 -10.79 3.70
N ASN A 7 -0.85 -10.15 2.55
CA ASN A 7 0.11 -9.28 1.87
C ASN A 7 0.46 -8.18 2.87
N LEU A 8 1.47 -8.45 3.68
CA LEU A 8 1.80 -7.63 4.82
C LEU A 8 2.44 -6.39 4.23
N VAL A 9 1.71 -5.28 4.33
CA VAL A 9 2.24 -4.00 3.87
C VAL A 9 3.36 -3.61 4.82
N VAL A 10 4.60 -3.62 4.31
CA VAL A 10 5.80 -3.24 5.05
C VAL A 10 6.39 -1.97 4.45
N ASP A 11 7.06 -1.17 5.28
CA ASP A 11 7.74 0.05 4.80
C ASP A 11 8.85 -0.34 3.81
N GLY A 12 8.95 0.40 2.71
CA GLY A 12 9.90 0.12 1.64
C GLY A 12 9.43 -0.92 0.61
N ALA A 13 8.29 -1.60 0.83
CA ALA A 13 7.74 -2.51 -0.17
C ALA A 13 7.23 -1.76 -1.40
N HIS A 14 7.39 -2.36 -2.58
CA HIS A 14 6.75 -1.86 -3.79
C HIS A 14 5.32 -2.39 -3.87
N CYS A 15 4.36 -1.53 -4.21
CA CYS A 15 2.95 -1.90 -4.27
C CYS A 15 2.23 -1.23 -5.43
N THR A 16 1.13 -1.85 -5.84
CA THR A 16 0.20 -1.30 -6.83
C THR A 16 -1.16 -1.06 -6.19
N VAL A 17 -1.74 0.10 -6.45
CA VAL A 17 -3.08 0.46 -5.99
C VAL A 17 -4.11 -0.19 -6.91
N ILE A 18 -4.96 -1.03 -6.33
CA ILE A 18 -5.99 -1.81 -7.04
C ILE A 18 -7.40 -1.23 -6.88
N SER A 19 -7.60 -0.27 -5.98
CA SER A 19 -8.90 0.34 -5.71
C SER A 19 -8.81 1.78 -5.20
N GLY A 20 -9.89 2.55 -5.38
CA GLY A 20 -10.00 3.95 -4.97
C GLY A 20 -9.55 4.96 -6.03
N VAL A 21 -9.39 6.22 -5.64
CA VAL A 21 -9.12 7.34 -6.57
C VAL A 21 -7.73 7.27 -7.22
N HIS A 22 -6.81 6.50 -6.63
CA HIS A 22 -5.43 6.33 -7.09
C HIS A 22 -5.21 4.98 -7.77
N THR A 23 -6.28 4.28 -8.17
CA THR A 23 -6.20 2.98 -8.86
C THR A 23 -5.28 3.04 -10.08
N GLY A 24 -4.46 2.02 -10.27
CA GLY A 24 -3.49 1.93 -11.36
C GLY A 24 -2.15 2.63 -11.07
N LYS A 25 -2.06 3.43 -10.01
CA LYS A 25 -0.78 3.97 -9.54
C LYS A 25 0.03 2.90 -8.80
N SER A 26 1.34 3.00 -8.88
CA SER A 26 2.29 2.17 -8.14
C SER A 26 3.37 3.02 -7.50
N GLY A 27 4.04 2.45 -6.50
CA GLY A 27 5.17 3.08 -5.84
C GLY A 27 5.62 2.35 -4.60
N THR A 28 6.51 3.00 -3.86
CA THR A 28 7.10 2.48 -2.63
C THR A 28 6.27 2.90 -1.43
N VAL A 29 5.90 1.94 -0.59
CA VAL A 29 5.22 2.18 0.69
C VAL A 29 6.14 2.93 1.63
N ARG A 30 5.62 4.00 2.21
CA ARG A 30 6.24 4.80 3.26
C ARG A 30 5.20 5.17 4.32
N ASP A 31 5.60 5.30 5.57
CA ASP A 31 4.74 5.78 6.67
C ASP A 31 3.45 4.96 6.80
N ILE A 32 3.51 3.92 7.61
CA ILE A 32 2.37 3.04 7.90
C ILE A 32 1.75 3.49 9.22
N LYS A 33 0.47 3.85 9.19
CA LYS A 33 -0.28 4.34 10.36
C LYS A 33 -1.57 3.57 10.54
N THR A 34 -1.73 3.02 11.74
CA THR A 34 -2.98 2.42 12.19
C THR A 34 -3.83 3.50 12.84
N GLY A 35 -4.99 3.79 12.24
CA GLY A 35 -5.95 4.76 12.80
C GLY A 35 -6.71 4.20 14.00
N LYS A 36 -7.44 5.07 14.71
CA LYS A 36 -8.23 4.72 15.90
C LYS A 36 -9.27 3.61 15.64
N THR A 37 -9.77 3.50 14.41
CA THR A 37 -10.76 2.48 14.00
C THR A 37 -10.12 1.19 13.48
N GLY A 38 -8.80 1.02 13.65
CA GLY A 38 -8.06 -0.15 13.15
C GLY A 38 -7.75 -0.12 11.65
N HIS A 39 -8.17 0.91 10.93
CA HIS A 39 -7.82 1.06 9.51
C HIS A 39 -6.35 1.44 9.36
N ILE A 40 -5.62 0.66 8.56
CA ILE A 40 -4.24 0.94 8.22
C ILE A 40 -4.21 1.85 7.00
N SER A 41 -3.59 3.02 7.16
CA SER A 41 -3.28 3.94 6.09
C SER A 41 -1.78 3.93 5.81
N ILE A 42 -1.43 4.12 4.55
CA ILE A 42 -0.05 4.14 4.07
C ILE A 42 0.15 5.33 3.14
N THR A 43 1.37 5.86 3.11
CA THR A 43 1.80 6.81 2.08
C THR A 43 2.56 6.06 1.00
N ILE A 44 2.32 6.39 -0.26
CA ILE A 44 3.05 5.79 -1.38
C ILE A 44 3.86 6.90 -2.03
N VAL A 45 5.14 6.62 -2.28
CA VAL A 45 6.03 7.48 -3.05
C VAL A 45 6.24 6.85 -4.43
N GLN A 46 5.82 7.56 -5.47
CA GLN A 46 5.99 7.14 -6.85
C GLN A 46 7.41 7.42 -7.35
N SER A 47 7.79 6.81 -8.48
CA SER A 47 9.10 7.04 -9.12
C SER A 47 9.33 8.50 -9.56
N ASN A 48 8.26 9.23 -9.87
CA ASN A 48 8.31 10.66 -10.21
C ASN A 48 8.38 11.57 -8.97
N GLY A 49 8.41 11.02 -7.76
CA GLY A 49 8.46 11.76 -6.50
C GLY A 49 7.10 12.17 -5.94
N GLU A 50 5.98 11.92 -6.65
CA GLU A 50 4.65 12.17 -6.12
C GLU A 50 4.38 11.31 -4.88
N ARG A 51 3.68 11.91 -3.91
CA ARG A 51 3.30 11.24 -2.67
C ARG A 51 1.80 11.33 -2.47
N PHE A 52 1.18 10.22 -2.12
CA PHE A 52 -0.25 10.19 -1.80
C PHE A 52 -0.56 9.17 -0.72
N LYS A 53 -1.66 9.40 0.00
CA LYS A 53 -2.13 8.51 1.07
C LYS A 53 -3.23 7.61 0.55
N THR A 54 -3.20 6.34 0.93
CA THR A 54 -4.27 5.38 0.66
C THR A 54 -4.45 4.41 1.83
N LEU A 55 -5.48 3.59 1.79
CA LEU A 55 -5.66 2.50 2.76
C LEU A 55 -4.86 1.28 2.31
N ALA A 56 -4.23 0.58 3.25
CA ALA A 56 -3.46 -0.63 2.98
C ALA A 56 -4.31 -1.71 2.28
N LYS A 57 -5.61 -1.78 2.57
CA LYS A 57 -6.54 -2.72 1.93
C LYS A 57 -6.74 -2.47 0.43
N ASN A 58 -6.40 -1.28 -0.07
CA ASN A 58 -6.58 -0.89 -1.47
C ASN A 58 -5.33 -1.17 -2.32
N VAL A 59 -4.30 -1.80 -1.75
CA VAL A 59 -3.04 -2.06 -2.44
C VAL A 59 -2.67 -3.52 -2.39
N VAL A 60 -1.91 -3.95 -3.39
CA VAL A 60 -1.26 -5.25 -3.45
C VAL A 60 0.24 -5.00 -3.41
N VAL A 61 0.92 -5.65 -2.46
CA VAL A 61 2.38 -5.65 -2.39
C VAL A 61 2.89 -6.58 -3.49
N ASN A 62 3.77 -6.06 -4.33
CA ASN A 62 4.51 -6.88 -5.29
C ASN A 62 5.78 -7.30 -4.55
N GLN A 63 5.79 -8.51 -4.01
CA GLN A 63 7.05 -9.09 -3.52
C GLN A 63 8.02 -9.22 -4.72
N PRO A 64 9.32 -8.94 -4.53
CA PRO A 64 10.33 -9.39 -5.47
C PRO A 64 10.43 -10.92 -5.50
#